data_AF-A0A423T9H3-F1
#
_entry.id   AF-A0A423T9H3-F1
#
_cell.length_a   1.000
_cell.length_b   1.000
_cell.length_c   1.000
_cell.angle_alpha   90.00
_cell.angle_beta   90.00
_cell.angle_gamma   90.00
#
_symmetry.space_group_name_H-M   'P 1'
#
loop_
_entity.id
_entity.type
_entity.pdbx_description
1 polymer ?
#
loop_
_entity_poly.entity_id
_entity_poly.type
_entity_poly.pdbx_seq_one_letter_code
_entity_poly.pdbx_strand_id
1 'polypeptide(L)'
;MAAHQGLSGFCDINITAVFKKGKIASLIAIEGGHGISNSLGTLRMMYELGVRYLTLTHTCDTPWATSSVIETKGGSTSHPGLSDFGKKVVQEMNRLGMMVDLSHVSTQTMRDTLAATQAPIIFSHSSARALCDNPRNVPDDVLRQVKHNRGIVMVSFYADHVSCADRANVTHVAKHINHIREIAGIDHVGIGADFDGINKTPVGLEDVSKYPALLAELLRDPRWTVADLRKLVGENIIRVFSEVERVRDDLMTKGVEPIEEEIHPEYLRGKTNCTYFFD
;
A
#
# COMPACT_ATOMS: atom_id res chain seq x y z
N MET A 1 31.86 -26.14 22.61
CA MET A 1 30.70 -25.39 23.15
C MET A 1 30.88 -23.92 22.79
N ALA A 2 30.29 -23.50 21.69
CA ALA A 2 29.95 -22.11 21.39
C ALA A 2 28.70 -22.20 20.52
N ALA A 3 27.61 -21.65 21.04
CA ALA A 3 26.25 -21.87 20.58
C ALA A 3 25.93 -21.09 19.29
N HIS A 4 25.10 -21.72 18.46
CA HIS A 4 24.17 -21.15 17.48
C HIS A 4 24.33 -19.67 17.13
N GLN A 5 25.05 -19.39 16.04
CA GLN A 5 24.69 -18.27 15.16
C GLN A 5 23.56 -18.75 14.26
N GLY A 6 22.33 -18.42 14.68
CA GLY A 6 21.10 -18.70 13.96
C GLY A 6 21.07 -17.98 12.63
N LEU A 7 20.71 -18.76 11.60
CA LEU A 7 20.10 -18.38 10.33
C LEU A 7 19.72 -16.89 10.20
N SER A 8 20.61 -16.09 9.62
CA SER A 8 20.23 -14.81 9.00
C SER A 8 19.50 -15.14 7.69
N GLY A 9 18.16 -15.10 7.72
CA GLY A 9 17.32 -15.24 6.55
C GLY A 9 17.69 -14.22 5.47
N PHE A 10 17.61 -14.66 4.21
CA PHE A 10 17.90 -13.86 3.03
C PHE A 10 16.96 -12.63 2.93
N CYS A 11 17.51 -11.49 2.49
CA CYS A 11 16.82 -10.28 2.00
C CYS A 11 16.33 -9.19 2.98
N ASP A 12 17.19 -8.70 3.88
CA ASP A 12 17.08 -7.29 4.31
C ASP A 12 17.69 -6.39 3.21
N ILE A 13 16.86 -5.84 2.32
CA ILE A 13 17.33 -4.91 1.28
C ILE A 13 17.64 -3.57 1.93
N ASN A 14 18.93 -3.24 2.07
CA ASN A 14 19.34 -1.91 2.52
C ASN A 14 19.20 -0.88 1.38
N ILE A 15 17.98 -0.35 1.21
CA ILE A 15 17.61 0.65 0.19
C ILE A 15 18.59 1.84 0.20
N THR A 16 18.94 2.34 1.38
CA THR A 16 19.84 3.48 1.55
C THR A 16 21.25 3.17 1.05
N ALA A 17 21.77 1.95 1.29
CA ALA A 17 23.08 1.54 0.81
C ALA A 17 23.12 1.39 -0.72
N VAL A 18 22.02 0.92 -1.34
CA VAL A 18 21.90 0.85 -2.80
C VAL A 18 21.88 2.26 -3.41
N PHE A 19 21.08 3.16 -2.84
CA PHE A 19 20.99 4.55 -3.29
C PHE A 19 22.34 5.29 -3.18
N LYS A 20 23.07 5.11 -2.08
CA LYS A 20 24.43 5.69 -1.90
C LYS A 20 25.45 5.23 -2.95
N LYS A 21 25.20 4.10 -3.62
CA LYS A 21 26.02 3.58 -4.72
C LYS A 21 25.56 4.09 -6.10
N GLY A 22 24.61 5.02 -6.16
CA GLY A 22 24.07 5.55 -7.41
C GLY A 22 23.20 4.55 -8.17
N LYS A 23 22.67 3.52 -7.49
CA LYS A 23 21.80 2.50 -8.09
C LYS A 23 20.35 2.71 -7.66
N ILE A 24 19.43 2.24 -8.48
CA ILE A 24 18.00 2.15 -8.15
C ILE A 24 17.78 0.89 -7.31
N ALA A 25 17.16 1.03 -6.14
CA ALA A 25 16.73 -0.10 -5.33
C ALA A 25 15.43 -0.67 -5.91
N SER A 26 15.48 -1.90 -6.41
CA SER A 26 14.33 -2.60 -6.96
C SER A 26 13.70 -3.49 -5.89
N LEU A 27 12.44 -3.25 -5.59
CA LEU A 27 11.63 -4.07 -4.68
C LEU A 27 10.52 -4.76 -5.47
N ILE A 28 10.07 -5.92 -4.97
CA ILE A 28 9.04 -6.73 -5.62
C ILE A 28 7.79 -6.71 -4.76
N ALA A 29 6.64 -6.69 -5.42
CA ALA A 29 5.33 -6.71 -4.79
C ALA A 29 4.31 -7.50 -5.59
N ILE A 30 3.21 -7.85 -4.94
CA ILE A 30 2.06 -8.49 -5.58
C ILE A 30 0.87 -7.55 -5.44
N GLU A 31 0.21 -7.25 -6.56
CA GLU A 31 -0.96 -6.40 -6.59
C GLU A 31 -2.24 -7.24 -6.68
N GLY A 32 -2.76 -7.63 -5.51
CA GLY A 32 -4.01 -8.34 -5.36
C GLY A 32 -3.85 -9.67 -4.63
N GLY A 33 -4.63 -9.84 -3.57
CA GLY A 33 -4.63 -11.03 -2.71
C GLY A 33 -5.06 -12.33 -3.41
N HIS A 34 -5.62 -12.26 -4.61
CA HIS A 34 -5.87 -13.47 -5.41
C HIS A 34 -4.54 -14.17 -5.79
N GLY A 35 -3.41 -13.45 -5.83
CA GLY A 35 -2.08 -14.01 -6.10
C GLY A 35 -1.58 -15.03 -5.07
N ILE A 36 -2.12 -15.02 -3.84
CA ILE A 36 -1.78 -16.04 -2.82
C ILE A 36 -2.71 -17.26 -2.84
N SER A 37 -3.74 -17.27 -3.69
CA SER A 37 -4.70 -18.38 -3.80
C SER A 37 -5.28 -18.84 -2.46
N ASN A 38 -5.61 -17.89 -1.58
CA ASN A 38 -6.12 -18.13 -0.21
C ASN A 38 -5.21 -18.98 0.69
N SER A 39 -3.89 -19.01 0.42
CA SER A 39 -2.92 -19.82 1.16
C SER A 39 -1.88 -18.95 1.86
N LEU A 40 -1.82 -19.06 3.19
CA LEU A 40 -0.77 -18.43 4.00
C LEU A 40 0.60 -19.06 3.71
N GLY A 41 0.65 -20.34 3.34
CA GLY A 41 1.88 -20.98 2.86
C GLY A 41 2.41 -20.32 1.58
N THR A 42 1.53 -20.01 0.62
CA THR A 42 1.91 -19.29 -0.61
C THR A 42 2.39 -17.88 -0.27
N LEU A 43 1.70 -17.16 0.63
CA LEU A 43 2.12 -15.83 1.10
C LEU A 43 3.56 -15.86 1.65
N ARG A 44 3.88 -16.83 2.51
CA ARG A 44 5.24 -17.02 3.05
C ARG A 44 6.27 -17.29 1.95
N MET A 45 5.96 -18.18 1.01
CA MET A 45 6.87 -18.47 -0.12
C MET A 45 7.11 -17.25 -1.00
N MET A 46 6.10 -16.42 -1.24
CA MET A 46 6.27 -15.15 -1.96
C MET A 46 7.19 -14.18 -1.22
N TYR A 47 7.08 -14.10 0.11
CA TYR A 47 7.98 -13.29 0.93
C TYR A 47 9.44 -13.76 0.81
N GLU A 48 9.68 -15.08 0.89
CA GLU A 48 11.00 -15.70 0.71
C GLU A 48 11.59 -15.40 -0.67
N LEU A 49 10.74 -15.32 -1.71
CA LEU A 49 11.15 -14.93 -3.07
C LEU A 49 11.45 -13.42 -3.24
N GLY A 50 11.27 -12.61 -2.20
CA GLY A 50 11.63 -11.19 -2.19
C GLY A 50 10.45 -10.22 -2.28
N VAL A 51 9.20 -10.71 -2.23
CA VAL A 51 8.01 -9.84 -2.15
C VAL A 51 8.00 -9.11 -0.82
N ARG A 52 7.76 -7.79 -0.84
CA ARG A 52 7.80 -6.93 0.37
C ARG A 52 6.51 -6.20 0.69
N TYR A 53 5.58 -6.11 -0.26
CA TYR A 53 4.19 -5.76 0.05
C TYR A 53 3.21 -6.59 -0.78
N LEU A 54 2.00 -6.72 -0.26
CA LEU A 54 0.85 -7.29 -0.95
C LEU A 54 -0.32 -6.31 -0.86
N THR A 55 -0.86 -5.92 -2.01
CA THR A 55 -2.14 -5.22 -2.10
C THR A 55 -3.27 -6.21 -1.86
N LEU A 56 -4.16 -5.96 -0.89
CA LEU A 56 -5.13 -6.98 -0.46
C LEU A 56 -6.13 -7.35 -1.56
N THR A 57 -6.51 -6.39 -2.41
CA THR A 57 -7.35 -6.62 -3.60
C THR A 57 -6.77 -5.90 -4.81
N HIS A 58 -7.29 -6.20 -5.99
CA HIS A 58 -7.15 -5.31 -7.15
C HIS A 58 -8.55 -4.82 -7.53
N THR A 59 -8.98 -4.92 -8.78
CA THR A 59 -10.32 -4.55 -9.28
C THR A 59 -11.41 -5.58 -9.00
N CYS A 60 -11.20 -6.44 -8.01
CA CYS A 60 -12.06 -7.59 -7.72
C CYS A 60 -11.93 -7.99 -6.25
N ASP A 61 -13.00 -8.53 -5.70
CA ASP A 61 -12.99 -9.08 -4.35
C ASP A 61 -12.17 -10.39 -4.32
N THR A 62 -11.45 -10.60 -3.22
CA THR A 62 -11.03 -11.95 -2.85
C THR A 62 -12.11 -12.57 -1.96
N PRO A 63 -12.07 -13.89 -1.69
CA PRO A 63 -12.96 -14.49 -0.70
C PRO A 63 -12.89 -13.85 0.70
N TRP A 64 -11.83 -13.09 1.00
CA TRP A 64 -11.50 -12.58 2.32
C TRP A 64 -11.27 -11.07 2.44
N ALA A 65 -11.31 -10.32 1.32
CA ALA A 65 -11.21 -8.86 1.30
C ALA A 65 -12.04 -8.26 0.14
N THR A 66 -12.78 -7.17 0.43
CA THR A 66 -13.57 -6.44 -0.57
C THR A 66 -12.77 -5.34 -1.26
N SER A 67 -12.90 -5.26 -2.59
CA SER A 67 -12.30 -4.23 -3.45
C SER A 67 -13.13 -2.94 -3.49
N SER A 68 -12.53 -1.83 -3.92
CA SER A 68 -13.20 -0.54 -4.04
C SER A 68 -14.31 -0.53 -5.09
N VAL A 69 -14.34 -1.51 -6.00
CA VAL A 69 -15.37 -1.63 -7.05
C VAL A 69 -16.77 -1.72 -6.43
N ILE A 70 -16.90 -2.23 -5.21
CA ILE A 70 -18.17 -2.28 -4.47
C ILE A 70 -18.80 -0.89 -4.24
N GLU A 71 -17.99 0.16 -4.19
CA GLU A 71 -18.44 1.53 -3.93
C GLU A 71 -18.77 2.27 -5.23
N THR A 72 -18.62 1.61 -6.39
CA THR A 72 -19.08 2.12 -7.68
C THR A 72 -20.57 1.83 -7.89
N LYS A 73 -21.21 2.48 -8.86
CA LYS A 73 -22.63 2.28 -9.13
C LYS A 73 -22.91 0.82 -9.52
N GLY A 74 -23.73 0.12 -8.74
CA GLY A 74 -24.14 -1.26 -9.00
C GLY A 74 -23.27 -2.32 -8.32
N GLY A 75 -22.30 -1.92 -7.49
CA GLY A 75 -21.56 -2.86 -6.66
C GLY A 75 -22.48 -3.60 -5.67
N SER A 76 -22.29 -4.91 -5.54
CA SER A 76 -22.88 -5.73 -4.48
C SER A 76 -21.86 -6.77 -4.01
N THR A 77 -21.79 -7.01 -2.71
CA THR A 77 -20.89 -8.01 -2.11
C THR A 77 -21.63 -8.74 -1.00
N SER A 78 -21.34 -10.03 -0.84
CA SER A 78 -21.88 -10.82 0.26
C SER A 78 -21.12 -10.65 1.57
N HIS A 79 -19.92 -10.05 1.52
CA HIS A 79 -19.06 -9.83 2.69
C HIS A 79 -18.30 -8.51 2.54
N PRO A 80 -18.76 -7.41 3.17
CA PRO A 80 -18.06 -6.14 3.14
C PRO A 80 -16.86 -6.15 4.09
N GLY A 81 -15.72 -5.62 3.63
CA GLY A 81 -14.52 -5.44 4.44
C GLY A 81 -13.59 -6.65 4.46
N LEU A 82 -13.01 -6.93 5.64
CA LEU A 82 -12.20 -8.13 5.88
C LEU A 82 -13.03 -9.24 6.53
N SER A 83 -12.90 -10.47 6.02
CA SER A 83 -13.36 -11.65 6.74
C SER A 83 -12.43 -11.99 7.91
N ASP A 84 -12.79 -12.97 8.74
CA ASP A 84 -11.90 -13.46 9.80
C ASP A 84 -10.62 -14.05 9.23
N PHE A 85 -10.68 -14.79 8.12
CA PHE A 85 -9.49 -15.23 7.39
C PHE A 85 -8.68 -14.03 6.86
N GLY A 86 -9.33 -12.97 6.37
CA GLY A 86 -8.64 -11.74 5.92
C GLY A 86 -7.83 -11.08 7.05
N LYS A 87 -8.36 -11.06 8.28
CA LYS A 87 -7.62 -10.60 9.46
C LYS A 87 -6.41 -11.48 9.74
N LYS A 88 -6.51 -12.81 9.55
CA LYS A 88 -5.39 -13.74 9.67
C LYS A 88 -4.30 -13.49 8.61
N VAL A 89 -4.69 -13.18 7.38
CA VAL A 89 -3.75 -12.75 6.32
C VAL A 89 -2.98 -11.51 6.78
N VAL A 90 -3.66 -10.47 7.27
CA VAL A 90 -3.01 -9.25 7.78
C VAL A 90 -2.06 -9.55 8.94
N GLN A 91 -2.46 -10.40 9.88
CA GLN A 91 -1.62 -10.81 11.02
C GLN A 91 -0.38 -11.58 10.56
N GLU A 92 -0.51 -12.49 9.61
CA GLU A 92 0.63 -13.23 9.04
C GLU A 92 1.57 -12.30 8.27
N MET A 93 1.04 -11.30 7.56
CA MET A 93 1.86 -10.25 6.93
C MET A 93 2.66 -9.46 7.97
N ASN A 94 2.05 -9.08 9.10
CA ASN A 94 2.78 -8.44 10.20
C ASN A 94 3.87 -9.34 10.79
N ARG A 95 3.57 -10.63 11.00
CA ARG A 95 4.54 -11.62 11.51
C ARG A 95 5.71 -11.84 10.55
N LEU A 96 5.47 -11.81 9.25
CA LEU A 96 6.49 -11.92 8.21
C LEU A 96 7.34 -10.66 8.04
N GLY A 97 6.81 -9.48 8.39
CA GLY A 97 7.41 -8.20 8.00
C GLY A 97 7.11 -7.87 6.53
N MET A 98 5.95 -8.30 6.02
CA MET A 98 5.41 -7.86 4.75
C MET A 98 4.50 -6.65 4.96
N MET A 99 4.74 -5.56 4.22
CA MET A 99 3.88 -4.38 4.28
C MET A 99 2.49 -4.69 3.75
N VAL A 100 1.46 -4.23 4.46
CA VAL A 100 0.06 -4.33 4.03
C VAL A 100 -0.28 -3.12 3.19
N ASP A 101 -0.65 -3.35 1.92
CA ASP A 101 -1.05 -2.30 0.99
C ASP A 101 -2.58 -2.23 0.82
N LEU A 102 -3.11 -1.02 1.00
CA LEU A 102 -4.53 -0.67 0.98
C LEU A 102 -4.95 0.11 -0.27
N SER A 103 -4.08 0.23 -1.27
CA SER A 103 -4.56 0.51 -2.63
C SER A 103 -5.59 -0.55 -3.05
N HIS A 104 -6.52 -0.16 -3.92
CA HIS A 104 -7.62 -0.95 -4.49
C HIS A 104 -8.72 -1.44 -3.55
N VAL A 105 -8.55 -1.37 -2.23
CA VAL A 105 -9.54 -1.93 -1.30
C VAL A 105 -10.74 -1.01 -1.09
N SER A 106 -11.87 -1.58 -0.65
CA SER A 106 -13.01 -0.79 -0.18
C SER A 106 -12.68 0.01 1.08
N THR A 107 -13.44 1.08 1.36
CA THR A 107 -13.30 1.88 2.59
C THR A 107 -13.50 1.03 3.84
N GLN A 108 -14.43 0.07 3.82
CA GLN A 108 -14.61 -0.84 4.95
C GLN A 108 -13.38 -1.71 5.17
N THR A 109 -12.80 -2.25 4.09
CA THR A 109 -11.55 -3.02 4.16
C THR A 109 -10.39 -2.17 4.70
N MET A 110 -10.31 -0.89 4.34
CA MET A 110 -9.30 0.03 4.90
C MET A 110 -9.42 0.10 6.42
N ARG A 111 -10.63 0.33 6.95
CA ARG A 111 -10.90 0.45 8.38
C ARG A 111 -10.64 -0.86 9.12
N ASP A 112 -11.12 -1.98 8.59
CA ASP A 112 -10.92 -3.29 9.20
C ASP A 112 -9.43 -3.66 9.28
N THR A 113 -8.68 -3.36 8.22
CA THR A 113 -7.23 -3.59 8.21
C THR A 113 -6.52 -2.72 9.25
N LEU A 114 -6.84 -1.42 9.30
CA LEU A 114 -6.27 -0.49 10.28
C LEU A 114 -6.58 -0.90 11.73
N ALA A 115 -7.73 -1.54 11.96
CA ALA A 115 -8.10 -2.09 13.26
C ALA A 115 -7.37 -3.41 13.59
N ALA A 116 -7.00 -4.21 12.58
CA ALA A 116 -6.41 -5.55 12.76
C ALA A 116 -4.87 -5.56 12.72
N THR A 117 -4.24 -4.61 12.04
CA THR A 117 -2.78 -4.58 11.83
C THR A 117 -2.03 -4.09 13.07
N GLN A 118 -0.89 -4.71 13.34
CA GLN A 118 0.09 -4.30 14.36
C GLN A 118 1.22 -3.44 13.78
N ALA A 119 1.40 -3.46 12.45
CA ALA A 119 2.46 -2.74 11.76
C ALA A 119 1.90 -1.57 10.93
N PRO A 120 2.73 -0.57 10.59
CA PRO A 120 2.32 0.50 9.69
C PRO A 120 1.90 -0.02 8.31
N ILE A 121 0.80 0.52 7.77
CA ILE A 121 0.30 0.18 6.42
C ILE A 121 0.85 1.13 5.37
N ILE A 122 0.68 0.75 4.11
CA ILE A 122 0.89 1.64 2.97
C ILE A 122 -0.40 1.76 2.15
N PHE A 123 -0.53 2.87 1.43
CA PHE A 123 -1.25 2.89 0.16
C PHE A 123 -0.18 3.16 -0.90
N SER A 124 0.13 2.19 -1.76
CA SER A 124 1.21 2.32 -2.74
C SER A 124 0.89 3.28 -3.88
N HIS A 125 -0.40 3.51 -4.16
CA HIS A 125 -0.92 4.38 -5.22
C HIS A 125 -2.40 4.72 -5.01
N SER A 126 -2.66 5.70 -4.14
CA SER A 126 -3.99 6.26 -3.92
C SER A 126 -3.90 7.75 -3.63
N SER A 127 -4.98 8.49 -3.88
CA SER A 127 -5.04 9.94 -3.64
C SER A 127 -6.08 10.29 -2.58
N ALA A 128 -6.27 11.58 -2.28
CA ALA A 128 -7.23 12.05 -1.26
C ALA A 128 -8.67 12.15 -1.78
N ARG A 129 -9.64 11.51 -1.12
CA ARG A 129 -11.03 11.46 -1.60
C ARG A 129 -11.77 12.80 -1.50
N ALA A 130 -11.40 13.64 -0.53
CA ALA A 130 -12.00 14.97 -0.37
C ALA A 130 -11.76 15.92 -1.55
N LEU A 131 -10.69 15.70 -2.33
CA LEU A 131 -10.39 16.50 -3.53
C LEU A 131 -10.93 15.88 -4.82
N CYS A 132 -11.09 14.56 -4.85
CA CYS A 132 -11.64 13.81 -5.96
C CYS A 132 -12.39 12.60 -5.39
N ASP A 133 -13.73 12.64 -5.46
CA ASP A 133 -14.64 11.63 -4.93
C ASP A 133 -14.62 10.36 -5.81
N ASN A 134 -13.55 9.59 -5.67
CA ASN A 134 -13.32 8.34 -6.35
C ASN A 134 -13.16 7.22 -5.31
N PRO A 135 -13.81 6.05 -5.46
CA PRO A 135 -13.64 4.88 -4.60
C PRO A 135 -12.19 4.41 -4.39
N ARG A 136 -11.28 4.74 -5.31
CA ARG A 136 -9.86 4.42 -5.18
C ARG A 136 -9.10 5.37 -4.25
N ASN A 137 -9.69 6.51 -3.91
CA ASN A 137 -9.07 7.52 -3.05
C ASN A 137 -9.41 7.30 -1.56
N VAL A 138 -8.52 7.77 -0.70
CA VAL A 138 -8.55 7.61 0.75
C VAL A 138 -9.41 8.70 1.40
N PRO A 139 -10.48 8.35 2.14
CA PRO A 139 -11.27 9.31 2.91
C PRO A 139 -10.51 9.95 4.08
N ASP A 140 -10.90 11.16 4.48
CA ASP A 140 -10.22 11.90 5.55
C ASP A 140 -10.26 11.20 6.91
N ASP A 141 -11.33 10.45 7.23
CA ASP A 141 -11.37 9.62 8.45
C ASP A 141 -10.33 8.50 8.45
N VAL A 142 -10.04 7.93 7.27
CA VAL A 142 -8.97 6.94 7.09
C VAL A 142 -7.60 7.62 7.14
N LEU A 143 -7.42 8.79 6.52
CA LEU A 143 -6.16 9.56 6.60
C LEU A 143 -5.76 9.88 8.05
N ARG A 144 -6.72 10.22 8.92
CA ARG A 144 -6.46 10.41 10.35
C ARG A 144 -6.00 9.12 11.04
N GLN A 145 -6.56 7.97 10.66
CA GLN A 145 -6.11 6.67 11.17
C GLN A 145 -4.72 6.28 10.67
N VAL A 146 -4.36 6.63 9.42
CA VAL A 146 -2.99 6.41 8.89
C VAL A 146 -1.95 7.10 9.77
N LYS A 147 -2.22 8.32 10.24
CA LYS A 147 -1.36 9.03 11.19
C LYS A 147 -1.15 8.24 12.49
N HIS A 148 -2.23 7.72 13.07
CA HIS A 148 -2.17 6.93 14.30
C HIS A 148 -1.45 5.59 14.11
N ASN A 149 -1.71 4.91 13.00
CA ASN A 149 -1.04 3.66 12.60
C ASN A 149 0.43 3.86 12.19
N ARG A 150 0.82 5.12 11.90
CA ARG A 150 2.15 5.53 11.41
C ARG A 150 2.46 5.12 9.95
N GLY A 151 1.43 4.73 9.21
CA GLY A 151 1.52 4.35 7.80
C GLY A 151 1.81 5.53 6.87
N ILE A 152 1.69 5.28 5.56
CA ILE A 152 1.96 6.27 4.50
C ILE A 152 0.93 6.15 3.37
N VAL A 153 0.52 7.28 2.79
CA VAL A 153 -0.22 7.32 1.53
C VAL A 153 0.69 7.84 0.42
N MET A 154 0.96 7.00 -0.57
CA MET A 154 1.78 7.33 -1.74
C MET A 154 0.87 7.79 -2.87
N VAL A 155 0.97 9.07 -3.23
CA VAL A 155 0.01 9.73 -4.13
C VAL A 155 0.15 9.23 -5.57
N SER A 156 -0.96 8.74 -6.14
CA SER A 156 -1.05 8.24 -7.51
C SER A 156 -0.95 9.34 -8.56
N PHE A 157 -0.41 9.02 -9.74
CA PHE A 157 -0.45 9.93 -10.90
C PHE A 157 -1.53 9.52 -11.90
N TYR A 158 -2.60 8.83 -11.48
CA TYR A 158 -3.70 8.55 -12.39
C TYR A 158 -4.63 9.76 -12.50
N ALA A 159 -4.89 10.27 -13.71
CA ALA A 159 -5.72 11.47 -13.92
C ALA A 159 -7.10 11.35 -13.24
N ASP A 160 -7.75 10.20 -13.37
CA ASP A 160 -9.08 9.94 -12.80
C ASP A 160 -9.09 9.90 -11.27
N HIS A 161 -7.92 9.68 -10.64
CA HIS A 161 -7.77 9.72 -9.18
C HIS A 161 -7.44 11.11 -8.66
N VAL A 162 -6.84 11.99 -9.49
CA VAL A 162 -6.33 13.29 -9.01
C VAL A 162 -7.13 14.51 -9.46
N SER A 163 -7.95 14.39 -10.49
CA SER A 163 -8.83 15.48 -10.93
C SER A 163 -10.31 15.11 -10.99
N CYS A 164 -10.64 13.81 -10.96
CA CYS A 164 -12.00 13.33 -11.22
C CYS A 164 -12.57 13.85 -12.56
N ALA A 165 -11.69 14.17 -13.51
CA ALA A 165 -12.02 14.76 -14.79
C ALA A 165 -11.07 14.24 -15.87
N ASP A 166 -11.44 14.44 -17.15
CA ASP A 166 -10.67 13.95 -18.29
C ASP A 166 -9.24 14.48 -18.38
N ARG A 167 -8.93 15.58 -17.68
CA ARG A 167 -7.61 16.21 -17.69
C ARG A 167 -7.11 16.43 -16.27
N ALA A 168 -5.83 16.15 -16.06
CA ALA A 168 -5.09 16.46 -14.85
C ALA A 168 -3.75 17.11 -15.21
N ASN A 169 -3.11 17.76 -14.23
CA ASN A 169 -1.75 18.28 -14.36
C ASN A 169 -0.99 18.12 -13.04
N VAL A 170 0.33 18.39 -13.04
CA VAL A 170 1.20 18.29 -11.86
C VAL A 170 0.66 19.02 -10.62
N THR A 171 -0.01 20.17 -10.79
CA THR A 171 -0.61 20.92 -9.69
C THR A 171 -1.73 20.15 -8.99
N HIS A 172 -2.49 19.31 -9.69
CA HIS A 172 -3.50 18.44 -9.06
C HIS A 172 -2.84 17.43 -8.12
N VAL A 173 -1.76 16.78 -8.57
CA VAL A 173 -0.97 15.86 -7.73
C VAL A 173 -0.42 16.59 -6.50
N ALA A 174 0.15 17.79 -6.69
CA ALA A 174 0.64 18.62 -5.58
C ALA A 174 -0.46 18.98 -4.57
N LYS A 175 -1.70 19.25 -5.01
CA LYS A 175 -2.85 19.48 -4.12
C LYS A 175 -3.17 18.26 -3.26
N HIS A 176 -3.16 17.05 -3.84
CA HIS A 176 -3.38 15.82 -3.08
C HIS A 176 -2.28 15.56 -2.04
N ILE A 177 -1.02 15.79 -2.41
CA ILE A 177 0.10 15.69 -1.47
C ILE A 177 -0.09 16.68 -0.30
N ASN A 178 -0.45 17.93 -0.60
CA ASN A 178 -0.68 18.94 0.43
C ASN A 178 -1.87 18.60 1.34
N HIS A 179 -2.99 18.13 0.80
CA HIS A 179 -4.16 17.72 1.60
C HIS A 179 -3.84 16.57 2.55
N ILE A 180 -3.14 15.54 2.06
CA ILE A 180 -2.70 14.41 2.90
C ILE A 180 -1.72 14.89 3.97
N ARG A 181 -0.75 15.75 3.60
CA ARG A 181 0.17 16.38 4.56
C ARG A 181 -0.56 17.15 5.65
N GLU A 182 -1.63 17.88 5.31
CA GLU A 182 -2.41 18.67 6.27
C GLU A 182 -3.17 17.80 7.27
N ILE A 183 -3.72 16.66 6.84
CA ILE A 183 -4.51 15.77 7.70
C ILE A 183 -3.64 14.77 8.45
N ALA A 184 -2.82 14.01 7.74
CA ALA A 184 -2.02 12.93 8.30
C ALA A 184 -0.67 13.44 8.83
N GLY A 185 -0.06 14.44 8.18
CA GLY A 185 1.27 14.97 8.51
C GLY A 185 2.31 14.65 7.45
N ILE A 186 3.42 15.40 7.43
CA ILE A 186 4.49 15.25 6.43
C ILE A 186 5.15 13.87 6.46
N ASP A 187 5.11 13.18 7.60
CA ASP A 187 5.67 11.84 7.75
C ASP A 187 4.80 10.74 7.10
N HIS A 188 3.59 11.07 6.63
CA HIS A 188 2.59 10.09 6.18
C HIS A 188 2.21 10.23 4.71
N VAL A 189 3.01 10.95 3.92
CA VAL A 189 2.79 11.15 2.48
C VAL A 189 4.01 10.74 1.67
N GLY A 190 3.79 10.13 0.51
CA GLY A 190 4.81 9.70 -0.43
C GLY A 190 4.36 9.87 -1.88
N ILE A 191 5.15 9.33 -2.81
CA ILE A 191 4.87 9.35 -4.26
C ILE A 191 4.69 7.92 -4.76
N GLY A 192 3.54 7.64 -5.37
CA GLY A 192 3.13 6.30 -5.80
C GLY A 192 2.63 6.33 -7.23
N ALA A 193 3.51 6.64 -8.18
CA ALA A 193 3.13 7.14 -9.51
C ALA A 193 2.14 6.27 -10.30
N ASP A 194 2.22 4.93 -10.14
CA ASP A 194 1.40 3.96 -10.89
C ASP A 194 1.66 3.99 -12.42
N PHE A 195 2.88 4.38 -12.82
CA PHE A 195 3.30 4.32 -14.22
C PHE A 195 3.18 2.89 -14.77
N ASP A 196 2.85 2.78 -16.05
CA ASP A 196 2.56 1.54 -16.78
C ASP A 196 1.33 0.73 -16.27
N GLY A 197 0.72 1.11 -15.14
CA GLY A 197 -0.58 0.62 -14.66
C GLY A 197 -1.77 1.50 -15.07
N ILE A 198 -1.49 2.68 -15.64
CA ILE A 198 -2.49 3.70 -15.96
C ILE A 198 -2.44 4.11 -17.44
N ASN A 199 -3.59 4.46 -18.01
CA ASN A 199 -3.71 4.90 -19.39
C ASN A 199 -3.78 6.43 -19.56
N LYS A 200 -3.88 7.20 -18.46
CA LYS A 200 -4.00 8.67 -18.46
C LYS A 200 -3.16 9.29 -17.36
N THR A 201 -2.08 9.96 -17.75
CA THR A 201 -1.19 10.70 -16.84
C THR A 201 -1.50 12.21 -16.83
N PRO A 202 -1.25 12.91 -15.72
CA PRO A 202 -1.30 14.36 -15.64
C PRO A 202 -0.27 15.02 -16.55
N VAL A 203 -0.64 16.15 -17.14
CA VAL A 203 0.31 17.02 -17.86
C VAL A 203 1.44 17.47 -16.93
N GLY A 204 2.68 17.30 -17.39
CA GLY A 204 3.91 17.51 -16.62
C GLY A 204 4.38 16.29 -15.84
N LEU A 205 3.65 15.17 -15.89
CA LEU A 205 3.96 13.88 -15.25
C LEU A 205 3.73 12.70 -16.21
N GLU A 206 4.12 12.87 -17.47
CA GLU A 206 3.84 11.92 -18.54
C GLU A 206 4.57 10.58 -18.37
N ASP A 207 5.76 10.58 -17.76
CA ASP A 207 6.62 9.41 -17.64
C ASP A 207 7.59 9.51 -16.45
N VAL A 208 8.39 8.45 -16.24
CA VAL A 208 9.36 8.33 -15.14
C VAL A 208 10.47 9.39 -15.13
N SER A 209 10.68 10.15 -16.21
CA SER A 209 11.63 11.27 -16.25
C SER A 209 11.11 12.53 -15.55
N LYS A 210 9.81 12.58 -15.21
CA LYS A 210 9.11 13.79 -14.78
C LYS A 210 9.07 14.06 -13.28
N TYR A 211 9.61 13.18 -12.44
CA TYR A 211 9.68 13.41 -10.99
C TYR A 211 10.23 14.80 -10.60
N PRO A 212 11.27 15.37 -11.25
CA PRO A 212 11.75 16.72 -10.94
C PRO A 212 10.69 17.82 -11.12
N ALA A 213 9.74 17.66 -12.05
CA ALA A 213 8.68 18.64 -12.28
C ALA A 213 7.73 18.74 -11.08
N LEU A 214 7.39 17.62 -10.44
CA LEU A 214 6.59 17.61 -9.21
C LEU A 214 7.33 18.29 -8.06
N LEU A 215 8.62 17.99 -7.88
CA LEU A 215 9.41 18.61 -6.81
C LEU A 215 9.53 20.12 -7.01
N ALA A 216 9.74 20.55 -8.27
CA ALA A 216 9.76 21.97 -8.62
C ALA A 216 8.41 22.64 -8.34
N GLU A 217 7.29 21.99 -8.66
CA GLU A 217 5.94 22.50 -8.37
C GLU A 217 5.71 22.66 -6.86
N LEU A 218 6.10 21.67 -6.04
CA LEU A 218 5.97 21.73 -4.58
C LEU A 218 6.83 22.84 -3.97
N LEU A 219 8.03 23.09 -4.49
CA LEU A 219 8.93 24.16 -4.04
C LEU A 219 8.42 25.57 -4.34
N ARG A 220 7.36 25.72 -5.15
CA ARG A 220 6.72 27.03 -5.35
C ARG A 220 5.96 27.48 -4.10
N ASP A 221 5.55 26.53 -3.25
CA ASP A 221 4.91 26.80 -1.98
C ASP A 221 5.98 26.97 -0.88
N PRO A 222 6.09 28.14 -0.24
CA PRO A 222 7.11 28.41 0.79
C PRO A 222 6.99 27.51 2.03
N ARG A 223 5.89 26.75 2.18
CA ARG A 223 5.72 25.75 3.23
C ARG A 223 6.55 24.47 3.00
N TRP A 224 7.16 24.30 1.82
CA TRP A 224 7.99 23.14 1.52
C TRP A 224 9.47 23.44 1.73
N THR A 225 10.11 22.63 2.58
CA THR A 225 11.56 22.63 2.75
C THR A 225 12.20 21.46 2.00
N VAL A 226 13.51 21.53 1.78
CA VAL A 226 14.28 20.39 1.24
C VAL A 226 14.16 19.16 2.16
N ALA A 227 14.08 19.35 3.48
CA ALA A 227 13.87 18.27 4.43
C ALA A 227 12.49 17.59 4.25
N ASP A 228 11.44 18.37 4.01
CA ASP A 228 10.11 17.83 3.72
C ASP A 228 10.09 17.04 2.40
N LEU A 229 10.80 17.51 1.38
CA LEU A 229 10.92 16.78 0.12
C LEU A 229 11.66 15.45 0.30
N ARG A 230 12.72 15.40 1.13
CA ARG A 230 13.43 14.14 1.42
C ARG A 230 12.50 13.10 2.05
N LYS A 231 11.63 13.54 2.97
CA LYS A 231 10.56 12.71 3.55
C LYS A 231 9.62 12.19 2.47
N LEU A 232 9.07 13.08 1.66
CA LEU A 232 8.14 12.74 0.57
C LEU A 232 8.73 11.74 -0.44
N VAL A 233 9.96 11.97 -0.90
CA VAL A 233 10.53 11.16 -2.01
C VAL A 233 11.04 9.80 -1.58
N GLY A 234 11.28 9.55 -0.29
CA GLY A 234 11.82 8.26 0.11
C GLY A 234 11.98 8.00 1.61
N GLU A 235 12.31 9.00 2.43
CA GLU A 235 12.59 8.72 3.86
C GLU A 235 11.35 8.20 4.60
N ASN A 236 10.14 8.61 4.21
CA ASN A 236 8.90 8.12 4.82
C ASN A 236 8.64 6.63 4.52
N ILE A 237 8.79 6.20 3.27
CA ILE A 237 8.58 4.79 2.91
C ILE A 237 9.68 3.91 3.52
N ILE A 238 10.94 4.39 3.58
CA ILE A 238 12.03 3.69 4.26
C ILE A 238 11.72 3.55 5.76
N ARG A 239 11.17 4.59 6.42
CA ARG A 239 10.72 4.48 7.81
C ARG A 239 9.65 3.41 7.98
N VAL A 240 8.60 3.43 7.15
CA VAL A 240 7.52 2.44 7.22
C VAL A 240 8.06 1.03 7.05
N PHE A 241 8.94 0.82 6.07
CA PHE A 241 9.60 -0.46 5.83
C PHE A 241 10.34 -0.95 7.09
N SER A 242 11.19 -0.12 7.68
CA SER A 242 11.93 -0.47 8.91
C SER A 242 11.02 -0.70 10.12
N GLU A 243 9.90 0.03 10.24
CA GLU A 243 8.95 -0.20 11.31
C GLU A 243 8.18 -1.52 11.15
N VAL A 244 7.90 -1.95 9.92
CA VAL A 244 7.32 -3.27 9.63
C VAL A 244 8.30 -4.40 9.96
N GLU A 245 9.57 -4.28 9.58
CA GLU A 245 10.62 -5.24 9.97
C GLU A 245 10.80 -5.29 11.50
N ARG A 246 10.72 -4.14 12.18
CA ARG A 246 10.78 -4.11 13.65
C ARG A 246 9.61 -4.87 14.30
N VAL A 247 8.40 -4.80 13.73
CA VAL A 247 7.24 -5.57 14.22
C VAL A 247 7.45 -7.07 13.99
N ARG A 248 7.97 -7.48 12.83
CA ARG A 248 8.40 -8.87 12.57
C ARG A 248 9.36 -9.37 13.65
N ASP A 249 10.41 -8.61 13.93
CA ASP A 249 11.46 -9.00 14.89
C ASP A 249 10.92 -9.10 16.32
N ASP A 250 10.01 -8.20 16.72
CA ASP A 250 9.33 -8.23 18.02
C ASP A 250 8.39 -9.45 18.15
N LEU A 251 7.60 -9.75 17.11
CA LEU A 251 6.72 -10.93 17.10
C LEU A 251 7.53 -12.23 17.13
N MET A 252 8.65 -12.29 16.41
CA MET A 252 9.58 -13.41 16.46
C MET A 252 10.17 -13.58 17.85
N THR A 253 10.59 -12.49 18.50
CA THR A 253 11.13 -12.52 19.87
C THR A 253 10.10 -13.00 20.88
N LYS A 254 8.82 -12.71 20.65
CA LYS A 254 7.68 -13.19 21.46
C LYS A 254 7.28 -14.64 21.18
N GLY A 255 7.93 -15.32 20.23
CA GLY A 255 7.60 -16.70 19.87
C GLY A 255 6.24 -16.84 19.17
N VAL A 256 5.82 -15.81 18.42
CA VAL A 256 4.60 -15.90 17.61
C VAL A 256 4.86 -16.82 16.42
N GLU A 257 4.21 -17.98 16.44
CA GLU A 257 4.31 -18.99 15.39
C GLU A 257 3.53 -18.61 14.12
N PRO A 258 3.89 -19.18 12.95
CA PRO A 258 3.12 -19.03 11.72
C PRO A 258 1.65 -19.39 11.89
N ILE A 259 0.77 -18.61 11.27
CA ILE A 259 -0.65 -18.93 11.23
C ILE A 259 -0.88 -20.05 10.19
N GLU A 260 -1.55 -21.12 10.64
CA GLU A 260 -1.89 -22.32 9.87
C GLU A 260 -3.41 -22.46 9.63
N GLU A 261 -4.20 -21.41 9.93
CA GLU A 261 -5.64 -21.41 9.68
C GLU A 261 -5.92 -21.42 8.17
N GLU A 262 -6.83 -22.29 7.74
CA GLU A 262 -7.33 -22.34 6.37
C GLU A 262 -8.60 -21.50 6.21
N ILE A 263 -8.85 -21.03 4.99
CA ILE A 263 -10.09 -20.30 4.70
C ILE A 263 -11.30 -21.22 4.85
N HIS A 264 -12.29 -20.76 5.62
CA HIS A 264 -13.49 -21.55 5.84
C HIS A 264 -14.27 -21.74 4.51
N PRO A 265 -14.77 -22.95 4.17
CA PRO A 265 -15.40 -23.25 2.88
C PRO A 265 -16.61 -22.37 2.52
N GLU A 266 -17.26 -21.74 3.51
CA GLU A 266 -18.35 -20.81 3.26
C GLU A 266 -17.93 -19.58 2.45
N TYR A 267 -16.70 -19.10 2.63
CA TYR A 267 -16.18 -17.95 1.89
C TYR A 267 -15.92 -18.27 0.41
N LEU A 268 -15.82 -19.57 0.07
CA LEU A 268 -15.54 -20.06 -1.29
C LEU A 268 -16.82 -20.41 -2.07
N ARG A 269 -17.96 -20.62 -1.39
CA ARG A 269 -19.21 -21.04 -2.04
C ARG A 269 -19.74 -19.95 -2.98
N GLY A 270 -19.98 -20.31 -4.24
CA GLY A 270 -20.63 -19.46 -5.24
C GLY A 270 -19.79 -18.28 -5.74
N LYS A 271 -18.50 -18.20 -5.39
CA LYS A 271 -17.60 -17.13 -5.84
C LYS A 271 -16.69 -17.66 -6.96
N THR A 272 -16.65 -16.95 -8.08
CA THR A 272 -15.61 -17.15 -9.09
C THR A 272 -14.35 -16.41 -8.66
N ASN A 273 -13.18 -16.98 -9.00
CA ASN A 273 -11.90 -16.31 -8.83
C ASN A 273 -11.94 -14.93 -9.49
N CYS A 274 -11.18 -13.97 -8.94
CA CYS A 274 -10.92 -12.71 -9.60
C CYS A 274 -10.43 -12.96 -11.03
N THR A 275 -11.28 -12.68 -12.01
CA THR A 275 -10.93 -12.70 -13.43
C THR A 275 -10.83 -11.26 -13.91
N TYR A 276 -9.65 -10.90 -14.42
CA TYR A 276 -9.47 -9.66 -15.15
C TYR A 276 -10.19 -9.80 -16.49
N PHE A 277 -11.32 -9.11 -16.66
CA PHE A 277 -11.89 -8.90 -17.98
C PHE A 277 -11.05 -7.83 -18.65
N PHE A 278 -10.18 -8.23 -19.57
CA PHE A 278 -9.59 -7.31 -20.53
C PHE A 278 -10.64 -7.07 -21.60
N ASP A 279 -11.30 -5.93 -21.56
CA ASP A 279 -12.06 -5.41 -22.71
C ASP A 279 -11.10 -4.86 -23.77
#